data_AF-A0A367EFF8-F1
#
_entry.id   AF-A0A367EFF8-F1
#
_cell.length_a   1.000
_cell.length_b   1.000
_cell.length_c   1.000
_cell.angle_alpha   90.00
_cell.angle_beta   90.00
_cell.angle_gamma   90.00
#
_symmetry.space_group_name_H-M   'P 1'
#
loop_
_entity.id
_entity.type
_entity.pdbx_description
1 polymer ?
#
loop_
_entity_poly.entity_id
_entity_poly.type
_entity_poly.pdbx_seq_one_letter_code
_entity_poly.pdbx_strand_id
1 'polypeptide(L)'
;MDELVERLSVEGQNVIVGGPSPSVGELQRRITKMGYVFIKFVTTNGGTDLGVRIDDTRTDLSKADFANGTGIAHIEGTLTLNYVKVRCVADVDMATLSGTGHLVALEAAHI
;
A
#
# COMPACT_ATOMS: atom_id res chain seq x y z
N MET A 1 1.16 3.92 21.27
CA MET A 1 0.79 3.12 20.09
C MET A 1 2.09 2.48 19.59
N ASP A 2 2.10 1.52 18.66
CA ASP A 2 3.37 0.87 18.27
C ASP A 2 4.27 1.86 17.50
N GLU A 3 5.56 1.97 17.86
CA GLU A 3 6.47 2.98 17.29
C GLU A 3 6.62 2.86 15.76
N LEU A 4 6.59 1.64 15.22
CA LEU A 4 6.66 1.43 13.78
C LEU A 4 5.35 1.88 13.13
N VAL A 5 4.20 1.57 13.72
CA VAL A 5 2.90 2.05 13.24
C VAL A 5 2.84 3.57 13.25
N GLU A 6 3.24 4.24 14.34
CA GLU A 6 3.29 5.71 14.43
C GLU A 6 4.19 6.30 13.34
N ARG A 7 5.39 5.72 13.15
CA ARG A 7 6.32 6.17 12.12
C ARG A 7 5.77 6.03 10.71
N LEU A 8 5.08 4.93 10.42
CA LEU A 8 4.47 4.68 9.10
C LEU A 8 3.13 5.39 8.92
N SER A 9 2.55 5.99 9.97
CA SER A 9 1.31 6.76 9.90
C SER A 9 1.51 8.20 9.43
N VAL A 10 2.76 8.66 9.32
CA VAL A 10 3.09 9.96 8.74
C VAL A 10 2.70 9.97 7.26
N GLU A 11 1.87 10.93 6.84
CA GLU A 11 1.46 11.06 5.44
C GLU A 11 2.65 11.31 4.50
N GLY A 12 2.47 10.94 3.23
CA GLY A 12 3.45 11.23 2.18
C GLY A 12 4.75 10.40 2.25
N GLN A 13 4.76 9.26 2.95
CA GLN A 13 5.95 8.41 2.95
C GLN A 13 6.17 7.80 1.57
N ASN A 14 7.42 7.76 1.13
CA ASN A 14 7.77 7.07 -0.11
C ASN A 14 7.47 5.57 0.01
N VAL A 15 6.70 5.07 -0.95
CA VAL A 15 6.38 3.65 -1.10
C VAL A 15 6.71 3.18 -2.51
N ILE A 16 6.98 1.89 -2.63
CA ILE A 16 7.10 1.20 -3.91
C ILE A 16 6.27 -0.08 -3.88
N VAL A 17 5.91 -0.59 -5.06
CA VAL A 17 5.33 -1.93 -5.18
C VAL A 17 6.39 -2.96 -4.76
N GLY A 18 6.06 -3.74 -3.74
CA GLY A 18 6.94 -4.75 -3.16
C GLY A 18 6.84 -6.12 -3.84
N GLY A 19 7.31 -7.15 -3.13
CA GLY A 19 7.32 -8.52 -3.64
C GLY A 19 8.46 -8.85 -4.62
N PRO A 20 8.52 -10.10 -5.11
CA PRO A 20 9.71 -10.65 -5.79
C PRO A 20 9.91 -10.15 -7.23
N SER A 21 8.85 -9.70 -7.91
CA SER A 21 8.93 -9.21 -9.29
C SER A 21 7.85 -8.14 -9.54
N PRO A 22 8.09 -6.89 -9.13
CA PRO A 22 7.13 -5.80 -9.30
C PRO A 22 6.99 -5.45 -10.79
N SER A 23 5.76 -5.49 -11.29
CA SER A 23 5.38 -5.04 -12.63
C SER A 23 3.93 -4.54 -12.61
N VAL A 24 3.55 -3.71 -13.57
CA VAL A 24 2.17 -3.22 -13.72
C VAL A 24 1.18 -4.39 -13.85
N GLY A 25 1.52 -5.40 -14.65
CA GLY A 25 0.68 -6.59 -14.86
C GLY A 25 0.51 -7.43 -13.60
N GLU A 26 1.58 -7.62 -12.82
CA GLU A 26 1.50 -8.35 -11.54
C GLU A 26 0.73 -7.54 -10.49
N LEU A 27 0.91 -6.22 -10.44
CA LEU A 27 0.12 -5.34 -9.58
C LEU A 27 -1.38 -5.45 -9.91
N GLN A 28 -1.75 -5.35 -11.19
CA GLN A 28 -3.14 -5.50 -11.64
C GLN A 28 -3.72 -6.85 -11.23
N ARG A 29 -2.97 -7.94 -11.45
CA ARG A 29 -3.38 -9.30 -11.09
C ARG A 29 -3.60 -9.44 -9.59
N ARG A 30 -2.70 -8.87 -8.79
CA ARG A 30 -2.78 -8.88 -7.32
C ARG A 30 -4.02 -8.17 -6.81
N ILE A 31 -4.30 -6.99 -7.34
CA ILE A 31 -5.48 -6.20 -6.96
C ILE A 31 -6.75 -6.92 -7.38
N THR A 32 -6.87 -7.28 -8.67
CA THR A 32 -8.15 -7.72 -9.26
C THR A 32 -8.46 -9.21 -9.14
N LYS A 33 -7.45 -10.06 -8.95
CA LYS A 33 -7.62 -11.53 -8.91
C LYS A 33 -7.24 -12.14 -7.57
N MET A 34 -6.22 -11.61 -6.89
CA MET A 34 -5.70 -12.20 -5.66
C MET A 34 -6.26 -11.53 -4.40
N GLY A 35 -6.66 -10.26 -4.49
CA GLY A 35 -7.19 -9.49 -3.36
C GLY A 35 -6.12 -9.07 -2.34
N TYR A 36 -4.84 -9.07 -2.72
CA TYR A 36 -3.76 -8.56 -1.87
C TYR A 36 -2.56 -8.09 -2.68
N VAL A 37 -1.88 -7.06 -2.19
CA VAL A 37 -0.68 -6.47 -2.80
C VAL A 37 0.47 -6.41 -1.79
N PHE A 38 1.68 -6.15 -2.30
CA PHE A 38 2.83 -5.82 -1.47
C PHE A 38 3.16 -4.34 -1.64
N ILE A 39 3.20 -3.61 -0.52
CA ILE A 39 3.60 -2.21 -0.48
C ILE A 39 4.81 -2.10 0.42
N LYS A 40 5.91 -1.60 -0.14
CA LYS A 40 7.16 -1.44 0.57
C LYS A 40 7.41 0.03 0.91
N PHE A 41 7.47 0.33 2.20
CA PHE A 41 7.90 1.63 2.71
C PHE A 41 9.43 1.69 2.67
N VAL A 42 9.98 2.61 1.87
CA VAL A 42 11.43 2.64 1.60
C VAL A 42 12.24 3.43 2.63
N THR A 43 11.58 4.29 3.42
CA THR A 43 12.23 5.17 4.40
C THR A 43 12.65 4.43 5.68
N THR A 44 12.27 3.17 5.85
CA THR A 44 12.70 2.35 7.00
C THR A 44 14.05 1.69 6.72
N ASN A 45 14.90 1.52 7.75
CA ASN A 45 16.19 0.81 7.60
C ASN A 45 15.94 -0.64 7.15
N GLY A 46 16.31 -0.96 5.91
CA GLY A 46 16.05 -2.26 5.26
C GLY A 46 14.76 -2.32 4.42
N GLY A 47 13.89 -1.31 4.56
CA GLY A 47 12.56 -1.25 3.96
C GLY A 47 11.55 -2.15 4.68
N THR A 48 10.31 -1.72 4.77
CA THR A 48 9.22 -2.49 5.38
C THR A 48 8.25 -2.92 4.29
N ASP A 49 8.35 -4.18 3.88
CA ASP A 49 7.45 -4.77 2.87
C ASP A 49 6.22 -5.37 3.55
N LEU A 50 5.05 -4.83 3.22
CA LEU A 50 3.78 -5.14 3.87
C LEU A 50 2.82 -5.81 2.89
N GLY A 51 2.33 -6.99 3.26
CA GLY A 51 1.21 -7.63 2.59
C GLY A 51 -0.10 -6.94 2.99
N VAL A 52 -0.71 -6.22 2.05
CA VAL A 52 -1.93 -5.46 2.25
C VAL A 52 -3.10 -6.18 1.59
N ARG A 53 -4.14 -6.53 2.35
CA ARG A 53 -5.36 -7.13 1.80
C ARG A 53 -6.25 -6.03 1.24
N ILE A 54 -6.55 -6.10 -0.05
CA ILE A 54 -7.26 -5.05 -0.77
C ILE A 54 -8.67 -4.85 -0.21
N ASP A 55 -9.06 -3.58 -0.11
CA ASP A 55 -10.42 -3.15 0.10
C ASP A 55 -10.98 -2.62 -1.23
N ASP A 56 -11.78 -3.44 -1.91
CA ASP A 56 -12.34 -3.12 -3.22
C ASP A 56 -13.29 -1.91 -3.20
N THR A 57 -13.82 -1.55 -2.03
CA THR A 57 -14.76 -0.42 -1.91
C THR A 57 -14.06 0.92 -1.81
N ARG A 58 -12.75 0.92 -1.51
CA ARG A 58 -11.94 2.13 -1.28
C ARG A 58 -10.73 2.23 -2.19
N THR A 59 -10.32 1.12 -2.80
CA THR A 59 -9.34 1.12 -3.89
C THR A 59 -9.97 1.76 -5.14
N ASP A 60 -9.35 2.82 -5.65
CA ASP A 60 -9.77 3.50 -6.87
C ASP A 60 -8.69 3.35 -7.96
N LEU A 61 -9.07 2.60 -9.00
CA LEU A 61 -8.22 2.32 -10.16
C LEU A 61 -8.65 3.11 -11.40
N SER A 62 -9.62 4.02 -11.29
CA SER A 62 -10.17 4.77 -12.43
C SER A 62 -9.14 5.61 -13.16
N LYS A 63 -8.07 6.03 -12.47
CA LYS A 63 -6.96 6.80 -13.00
C LYS A 63 -5.75 5.95 -13.40
N ALA A 64 -5.82 4.63 -13.25
CA ALA A 64 -4.73 3.72 -13.57
C ALA A 64 -4.95 3.07 -14.95
N ASP A 65 -4.03 3.30 -15.88
CA ASP A 65 -4.00 2.61 -17.16
C ASP A 65 -2.96 1.49 -17.10
N PHE A 66 -3.43 0.29 -16.73
CA PHE A 66 -2.57 -0.89 -16.64
C PHE A 66 -2.05 -1.38 -18.00
N ALA A 67 -2.75 -1.05 -19.11
CA ALA A 67 -2.35 -1.49 -20.44
C ALA A 67 -1.15 -0.67 -20.95
N ASN A 68 -1.16 0.64 -20.68
CA ASN A 68 -0.07 1.55 -21.07
C ASN A 68 0.96 1.79 -19.96
N GLY A 69 0.69 1.32 -18.73
CA GLY A 69 1.58 1.51 -17.59
C GLY A 69 1.65 2.97 -17.15
N THR A 70 0.54 3.70 -17.22
CA THR A 70 0.49 5.13 -16.89
C THR A 70 -0.64 5.45 -15.90
N GLY A 71 -0.58 6.65 -15.33
CA GLY A 71 -1.57 7.11 -14.36
C GLY A 71 -1.28 6.63 -12.94
N ILE A 72 -2.26 6.82 -12.06
CA ILE A 72 -2.12 6.61 -10.62
C ILE A 72 -3.18 5.61 -10.16
N ALA A 73 -2.74 4.58 -9.42
CA ALA A 73 -3.63 3.68 -8.70
C ALA A 73 -3.71 4.11 -7.24
N HIS A 74 -4.91 4.43 -6.76
CA HIS A 74 -5.17 4.62 -5.34
C HIS A 74 -5.53 3.26 -4.73
N ILE A 75 -4.66 2.76 -3.87
CA ILE A 75 -4.74 1.43 -3.28
C ILE A 75 -5.00 1.58 -1.79
N GLU A 76 -6.11 0.99 -1.35
CA GLU A 76 -6.42 0.87 0.06
C GLU A 76 -6.60 -0.58 0.46
N GLY A 77 -6.16 -0.90 1.67
CA GLY A 77 -6.39 -2.22 2.23
C GLY A 77 -6.01 -2.33 3.68
N THR A 78 -6.22 -3.50 4.26
CA THR A 78 -6.03 -3.74 5.69
C THR A 78 -4.97 -4.79 5.95
N LEU A 79 -4.31 -4.66 7.10
CA LEU A 79 -3.37 -5.62 7.64
C LEU A 79 -3.27 -5.47 9.15
N THR A 80 -2.65 -6.45 9.80
CA THR A 80 -2.26 -6.35 11.21
C THR A 80 -0.76 -6.18 11.29
N LEU A 81 -0.30 -5.06 11.84
CA LEU A 81 1.12 -4.77 12.06
C LEU A 81 1.37 -4.64 13.57
N ASN A 82 2.29 -5.45 14.10
CA ASN A 82 2.61 -5.46 15.54
C ASN A 82 1.35 -5.52 16.43
N TYR A 83 0.42 -6.42 16.11
CA TYR A 83 -0.88 -6.61 16.77
C TYR A 83 -1.88 -5.45 16.64
N VAL A 84 -1.52 -4.37 15.94
CA VAL A 84 -2.43 -3.26 15.65
C VAL A 84 -3.07 -3.48 14.29
N LYS A 85 -4.41 -3.48 14.22
CA LYS A 85 -5.11 -3.43 12.94
C LYS A 85 -4.93 -2.06 12.32
N VAL A 86 -4.43 -2.02 11.11
CA VAL A 86 -4.16 -0.81 10.36
C VAL A 86 -4.72 -0.92 8.95
N ARG A 87 -5.00 0.24 8.36
CA ARG A 87 -5.27 0.41 6.94
C ARG A 87 -4.04 1.02 6.30
N CYS A 88 -3.61 0.45 5.19
CA CYS A 88 -2.62 1.07 4.33
C CYS A 88 -3.36 1.85 3.24
N VAL A 89 -2.94 3.10 3.05
CA VAL A 89 -3.38 3.97 1.97
C VAL A 89 -2.15 4.30 1.14
N ALA A 90 -2.18 4.01 -0.16
CA ALA A 90 -1.06 4.23 -1.05
C ALA A 90 -1.51 4.69 -2.43
N ASP A 91 -0.95 5.80 -2.90
CA ASP A 91 -1.06 6.27 -4.28
C ASP A 91 0.21 5.86 -5.02
N VAL A 92 0.05 5.05 -6.08
CA VAL A 92 1.17 4.49 -6.84
C VAL A 92 1.10 4.95 -8.29
N ASP A 93 2.17 5.52 -8.80
CA ASP A 93 2.36 5.82 -10.21
C ASP A 93 2.70 4.53 -10.98
N MET A 94 1.95 4.24 -12.04
CA MET A 94 2.09 2.99 -12.80
C MET A 94 3.38 2.93 -13.63
N ALA A 95 3.95 4.07 -14.01
CA ALA A 95 5.17 4.11 -14.83
C ALA A 95 6.41 3.77 -14.00
N THR A 96 6.40 4.17 -12.73
CA THR A 96 7.54 3.99 -11.81
C THR A 96 7.32 2.90 -10.76
N LEU A 97 6.08 2.43 -10.58
CA LEU A 97 5.65 1.56 -9.48
C LEU A 97 6.05 2.10 -8.10
N SER A 98 6.10 3.42 -8.00
CA SER A 98 6.51 4.18 -6.82
C SER A 98 5.46 5.25 -6.52
N GLY A 99 5.44 5.75 -5.30
CA GLY A 99 4.54 6.84 -4.94
C GLY A 99 4.57 7.12 -3.45
N THR A 100 3.42 7.48 -2.90
CA THR A 100 3.29 7.86 -1.49
C THR A 100 2.24 7.06 -0.76
N GLY A 101 2.49 6.76 0.51
CA GLY A 101 1.52 6.07 1.35
C GLY A 101 1.74 6.30 2.82
N HIS A 102 0.78 5.83 3.61
CA HIS A 102 0.82 5.87 5.07
C HIS A 102 -0.10 4.79 5.65
N LEU A 103 0.03 4.57 6.96
CA LEU A 103 -0.86 3.70 7.73
C LEU A 103 -1.88 4.52 8.54
N VAL A 104 -3.06 3.96 8.72
CA VAL A 104 -4.13 4.50 9.58
C VAL A 104 -4.54 3.41 10.55
N ALA A 105 -4.39 3.62 11.86
CA ALA A 105 -4.86 2.65 12.84
C ALA A 105 -6.39 2.54 12.83
N LEU A 106 -6.88 1.30 12.83
CA LEU A 106 -8.31 0.98 12.78
C LEU A 106 -8.88 0.61 14.16
N GLU A 107 -8.02 0.22 15.10
CA GLU A 107 -8.43 0.09 16.49
C GLU A 107 -8.22 1.44 17.19
N ALA A 108 -9.30 1.95 17.78
CA ALA A 108 -9.31 3.18 18.53
C ALA A 108 -8.19 3.14 19.57
N ALA A 109 -7.44 4.24 19.67
CA ALA A 109 -6.72 4.56 20.88
C ALA A 109 -7.66 4.29 22.06
N HIS A 110 -7.38 3.24 22.83
CA HIS A 110 -8.02 3.07 24.13
C HIS A 110 -7.55 4.27 24.95
N ILE A 111 -8.46 5.24 25.10
CA ILE A 111 -8.36 6.33 26.09
C ILE A 111 -8.78 5.73 27.43
#